data_AF-A0A3P3UD66-F1
#
_entry.id   AF-A0A3P3UD66-F1
#
_cell.length_a   1.000
_cell.length_b   1.000
_cell.length_c   1.000
_cell.angle_alpha   90.00
_cell.angle_beta   90.00
_cell.angle_gamma   90.00
#
_symmetry.space_group_name_H-M   'P 1'
#
loop_
_entity.id
_entity.type
_entity.pdbx_description
1 polymer ?
#
loop_
_entity_poly.entity_id
_entity_poly.type
_entity_poly.pdbx_seq_one_letter_code
_entity_poly.pdbx_strand_id
1 'polypeptide(L)'
;MVEFNSHVYEILSDVLADVSKHRDQQRDIEDYLVEHHKMIRGTFIELVTQPEKLEQIHEDVIPVFVNAIYEITKDERLFLPNLFSQKSIKNLKLFKFEEPEQIKLPYVISSVIRVTSEDFLTAMSYKDLANLWNHKILTYNFQTQRLSKKKINSKGAIVEKADIKTKSVKSIKKLMLEGKYNPSTLLLNVLVDGKSGVSFEDGELTIQEGSTVNIIDGMHRLMAIVEIIEENPDFEGYMNIDIKHYPIEKAQKLLAITNTVNRFDKTLVKYYGSEEYGQEIAKYLMTLPVLKNRIEIKTALSKGITITNFAILSEGIQSIFNPETTKDKYDIQDVLKRFYEYLIPSYEEVLVKERTRNLEVSWLSHHNMHVGFIVIAKKLYDKYGKEFPVDKIVEVIDGIDFDKQTSALTEIMGGQGKTNSNKVKQQIKDYINDEVDRILK
;
A
#
# COMPACT_ATOMS: atom_id res chain seq x y z
N MET A 1 52.54 -10.62 10.33
CA MET A 1 51.78 -11.53 11.20
C MET A 1 52.06 -11.10 12.62
N VAL A 2 51.23 -10.18 13.12
CA VAL A 2 51.17 -9.81 14.53
C VAL A 2 50.15 -10.76 15.13
N GLU A 3 50.46 -11.41 16.27
CA GLU A 3 49.54 -12.31 16.96
C GLU A 3 48.21 -11.61 17.23
N PHE A 4 47.19 -11.89 16.42
CA PHE A 4 45.82 -11.56 16.75
C PHE A 4 45.37 -12.55 17.83
N ASN A 5 45.06 -12.01 18.99
CA ASN A 5 45.03 -12.75 20.26
C ASN A 5 43.91 -13.80 20.24
N SER A 6 44.24 -15.09 20.41
CA SER A 6 43.25 -16.19 20.52
C SER A 6 42.16 -15.90 21.55
N HIS A 7 42.52 -15.12 22.58
CA HIS A 7 41.63 -14.62 23.62
C HIS A 7 40.44 -13.79 23.09
N VAL A 8 40.60 -12.99 22.04
CA VAL A 8 39.51 -12.17 21.47
C VAL A 8 38.47 -13.06 20.79
N TYR A 9 38.92 -14.10 20.08
CA TYR A 9 38.03 -15.05 19.43
C TYR A 9 37.23 -15.88 20.43
N GLU A 10 37.87 -16.33 21.52
CA GLU A 10 37.20 -17.05 22.60
C GLU A 10 36.09 -16.19 23.24
N ILE A 11 36.41 -14.94 23.61
CA ILE A 11 35.43 -14.00 24.18
C ILE A 11 34.29 -13.75 23.19
N LEU A 12 34.60 -13.51 21.92
CA LEU A 12 33.59 -13.21 20.90
C LEU A 12 32.68 -14.41 20.64
N SER A 13 33.22 -15.62 20.59
CA SER A 13 32.45 -16.86 20.46
C SER A 13 31.48 -17.06 21.63
N ASP A 14 31.96 -16.86 22.86
CA ASP A 14 31.13 -16.96 24.07
C ASP A 14 30.00 -15.92 24.07
N VAL A 15 30.30 -14.67 23.71
CA VAL A 15 29.28 -13.62 23.64
C VAL A 15 28.29 -13.87 22.50
N LEU A 16 28.73 -14.37 21.35
CA LEU A 16 27.83 -14.75 20.25
C LEU A 16 26.88 -15.87 20.66
N ALA A 17 27.35 -16.84 21.46
CA ALA A 17 26.48 -17.87 22.04
C ALA A 17 25.42 -17.27 22.98
N ASP A 18 25.74 -16.21 23.72
CA ASP A 18 24.76 -15.49 24.54
C ASP A 18 23.78 -14.66 23.69
N VAL A 19 24.27 -13.92 22.70
CA VAL A 19 23.46 -13.14 21.75
C VAL A 19 22.52 -14.05 20.94
N SER A 20 22.95 -15.28 20.63
CA SER A 20 22.13 -16.27 19.91
C SER A 20 20.78 -16.57 20.60
N LYS A 21 20.71 -16.38 21.93
CA LYS A 21 19.51 -16.61 22.75
C LYS A 21 18.53 -15.43 22.71
N HIS A 22 18.95 -14.27 22.20
CA HIS A 22 18.20 -13.01 22.27
C HIS A 22 17.98 -12.38 20.88
N ARG A 23 16.85 -12.74 20.23
CA ARG A 23 16.51 -12.27 18.88
C ARG A 23 16.43 -10.75 18.74
N ASP A 24 15.97 -10.03 19.76
CA ASP A 24 15.91 -8.58 19.70
C ASP A 24 17.32 -7.96 19.69
N GLN A 25 18.25 -8.50 20.47
CA GLN A 25 19.65 -8.06 20.46
C GLN A 25 20.33 -8.35 19.11
N GLN A 26 20.07 -9.52 18.51
CA GLN A 26 20.60 -9.85 17.18
C GLN A 26 20.19 -8.82 16.13
N ARG A 27 18.89 -8.47 16.11
CA ARG A 27 18.36 -7.46 15.19
C ARG A 27 18.96 -6.09 15.44
N ASP A 28 19.06 -5.68 16.70
CA ASP A 28 19.56 -4.34 17.06
C ASP A 28 21.06 -4.20 16.74
N ILE A 29 21.86 -5.27 16.91
CA ILE A 29 23.28 -5.31 16.51
C ILE A 29 23.41 -5.27 14.99
N GLU A 30 22.58 -6.01 14.27
CA GLU A 30 22.57 -5.99 12.81
C GLU A 30 22.18 -4.61 12.27
N ASP A 31 21.13 -3.99 12.82
CA ASP A 31 20.71 -2.64 12.42
C ASP A 31 21.84 -1.62 12.67
N TYR A 32 22.57 -1.74 13.79
CA TYR A 32 23.76 -0.92 14.06
C TYR A 32 24.83 -1.08 12.97
N LEU A 33 25.17 -2.32 12.62
CA LEU A 33 26.20 -2.64 11.61
C LEU A 33 25.80 -2.17 10.20
N VAL A 34 24.53 -2.30 9.84
CA VAL A 34 23.98 -1.81 8.57
C VAL A 34 24.07 -0.27 8.50
N GLU A 35 23.64 0.42 9.55
CA GLU A 35 23.59 1.89 9.59
C GLU A 35 25.00 2.51 9.54
N HIS A 36 25.89 2.01 10.41
CA HIS A 36 27.20 2.61 10.68
C HIS A 36 28.30 2.08 9.76
N HIS A 37 28.23 0.81 9.36
CA HIS A 37 29.31 0.14 8.62
C HIS A 37 28.91 -0.39 7.25
N LYS A 38 27.66 -0.16 6.80
CA LYS A 38 27.15 -0.62 5.50
C LYS A 38 27.21 -2.14 5.31
N MET A 39 27.14 -2.88 6.41
CA MET A 39 27.06 -4.34 6.37
C MET A 39 25.77 -4.78 5.67
N ILE A 40 25.84 -5.92 4.97
CA ILE A 40 24.68 -6.57 4.37
C ILE A 40 23.78 -7.14 5.48
N ARG A 41 22.45 -6.99 5.34
CA ARG A 41 21.49 -7.63 6.25
C ARG A 41 21.55 -9.15 6.10
N GLY A 42 21.51 -9.88 7.20
CA GLY A 42 21.71 -11.32 7.30
C GLY A 42 23.13 -11.70 7.71
N THR A 43 24.16 -10.90 7.38
CA THR A 43 25.57 -11.27 7.62
C THR A 43 25.89 -11.49 9.10
N PHE A 44 25.37 -10.65 9.99
CA PHE A 44 25.59 -10.83 11.42
C PHE A 44 24.81 -12.02 11.97
N ILE A 45 23.58 -12.24 11.48
CA ILE A 45 22.77 -13.40 11.87
C ILE A 45 23.43 -14.70 11.44
N GLU A 46 24.02 -14.73 10.25
CA GLU A 46 24.82 -15.85 9.76
C GLU A 46 26.01 -16.13 10.68
N LEU A 47 26.73 -15.10 11.10
CA LEU A 47 27.85 -15.22 12.04
C LEU A 47 27.41 -15.77 13.41
N VAL A 48 26.24 -15.34 13.91
CA VAL A 48 25.65 -15.87 15.14
C VAL A 48 25.25 -17.34 14.99
N THR A 49 24.79 -17.73 13.81
CA THR A 49 24.31 -19.10 13.52
C THR A 49 25.46 -20.06 13.22
N GLN A 50 26.56 -19.55 12.67
CA GLN A 50 27.77 -20.30 12.29
C GLN A 50 29.02 -19.64 12.91
N PRO A 51 29.21 -19.72 14.24
CA PRO A 51 30.33 -19.07 14.92
C PRO A 51 31.70 -19.51 14.43
N GLU A 52 31.83 -20.71 13.86
CA GLU A 52 33.05 -21.21 13.22
C GLU A 52 33.54 -20.32 12.06
N LYS A 53 32.65 -19.52 11.46
CA LYS A 53 33.03 -18.55 10.43
C LYS A 53 33.85 -17.38 10.98
N LEU A 54 33.89 -17.18 12.31
CA LEU A 54 34.76 -16.18 12.94
C LEU A 54 36.22 -16.33 12.53
N GLU A 55 36.71 -17.57 12.41
CA GLU A 55 38.10 -17.85 12.04
C GLU A 55 38.43 -17.46 10.59
N GLN A 56 37.40 -17.27 9.76
CA GLN A 56 37.53 -16.93 8.34
C GLN A 56 37.39 -15.42 8.09
N ILE A 57 37.03 -14.65 9.12
CA ILE A 57 36.84 -13.20 9.02
C ILE A 57 38.20 -12.51 9.10
N HIS A 58 38.40 -11.53 8.22
CA HIS A 58 39.62 -10.72 8.23
C HIS A 58 39.76 -9.96 9.56
N GLU A 59 40.97 -9.94 10.13
CA GLU A 59 41.27 -9.38 11.46
C GLU A 59 40.76 -7.93 11.65
N ASP A 60 40.79 -7.12 10.59
CA ASP A 60 40.31 -5.72 10.62
C ASP A 60 38.79 -5.58 10.84
N VAL A 61 38.02 -6.65 10.60
CA VAL A 61 36.56 -6.67 10.76
C VAL A 61 36.15 -7.04 12.18
N ILE A 62 36.97 -7.83 12.88
CA ILE A 62 36.67 -8.29 14.24
C ILE A 62 36.40 -7.13 15.23
N PRO A 63 37.18 -6.03 15.25
CA PRO A 63 36.86 -4.87 16.09
C PRO A 63 35.49 -4.25 15.81
N VAL A 64 34.97 -4.37 14.59
CA VAL A 64 33.67 -3.82 14.17
C VAL A 64 32.53 -4.64 14.79
N PHE A 65 32.62 -5.97 14.73
CA PHE A 65 31.67 -6.86 15.41
C PHE A 65 31.71 -6.68 16.92
N VAL A 66 32.91 -6.64 17.51
CA VAL A 66 33.08 -6.42 18.96
C VAL A 66 32.46 -5.09 19.39
N ASN A 67 32.70 -4.01 18.65
CA ASN A 67 32.11 -2.71 18.94
C ASN A 67 30.58 -2.73 18.85
N ALA A 68 30.02 -3.31 17.77
CA ALA A 68 28.58 -3.35 17.59
C ALA A 68 27.87 -4.17 18.68
N ILE A 69 28.45 -5.31 19.07
CA ILE A 69 27.90 -6.11 20.16
C ILE A 69 28.01 -5.34 21.48
N TYR A 70 29.19 -4.77 21.80
CA TYR A 70 29.36 -3.94 23.01
C TYR A 70 28.35 -2.80 23.08
N GLU A 71 28.12 -2.08 21.99
CA GLU A 71 27.21 -0.93 21.99
C GLU A 71 25.76 -1.31 22.33
N ILE A 72 25.32 -2.50 21.93
CA ILE A 72 23.95 -2.98 22.18
C ILE A 72 23.82 -3.74 23.51
N THR A 73 24.77 -4.63 23.83
CA THR A 73 24.68 -5.49 25.01
C THR A 73 25.26 -4.85 26.27
N LYS A 74 26.16 -3.86 26.10
CA LYS A 74 26.99 -3.29 27.17
C LYS A 74 27.79 -4.36 27.93
N ASP A 75 28.16 -5.44 27.25
CA ASP A 75 28.96 -6.52 27.83
C ASP A 75 30.41 -6.07 28.01
N GLU A 76 30.83 -5.84 29.26
CA GLU A 76 32.18 -5.36 29.61
C GLU A 76 33.31 -6.28 29.13
N ARG A 77 33.01 -7.56 28.82
CA ARG A 77 33.99 -8.47 28.18
C ARG A 77 34.48 -7.93 26.83
N LEU A 78 33.67 -7.09 26.17
CA LEU A 78 33.91 -6.53 24.84
C LEU A 78 34.41 -5.08 24.85
N PHE A 79 34.84 -4.55 26.01
CA PHE A 79 35.34 -3.19 26.09
C PHE A 79 36.59 -2.97 25.22
N LEU A 80 36.43 -2.21 24.13
CA LEU A 80 37.43 -2.07 23.06
C LEU A 80 38.85 -1.71 23.52
N PRO A 81 39.07 -0.75 24.45
CA PRO A 81 40.42 -0.42 24.92
C PRO A 81 41.17 -1.58 25.60
N ASN A 82 40.46 -2.60 26.09
CA ASN A 82 41.08 -3.79 26.69
C ASN A 82 41.47 -4.83 25.64
N LEU A 83 40.83 -4.81 24.46
CA LEU A 83 40.96 -5.85 23.44
C LEU A 83 41.79 -5.41 22.23
N PHE A 84 41.81 -4.12 21.92
CA PHE A 84 42.42 -3.61 20.69
C PHE A 84 43.29 -2.38 20.90
N SER A 85 44.27 -2.22 20.01
CA SER A 85 45.13 -1.04 19.99
C SER A 85 44.35 0.23 19.64
N GLN A 86 44.84 1.39 20.09
CA GLN A 86 44.30 2.70 19.71
C GLN A 86 44.25 2.92 18.18
N LYS A 87 45.16 2.29 17.42
CA LYS A 87 45.16 2.33 15.95
C LYS A 87 43.95 1.58 15.39
N SER A 88 43.71 0.36 15.85
CA SER A 88 42.55 -0.45 15.47
C SER A 88 41.24 0.25 15.83
N ILE A 89 41.19 0.87 17.03
CA ILE A 89 40.02 1.63 17.49
C ILE A 89 39.75 2.85 16.61
N LYS A 90 40.79 3.54 16.12
CA LYS A 90 40.60 4.64 15.16
C LYS A 90 40.10 4.14 13.80
N ASN A 91 40.61 3.00 13.34
CA ASN A 91 40.25 2.44 12.05
C ASN A 91 38.79 1.93 12.01
N LEU A 92 38.22 1.47 13.13
CA LEU A 92 36.83 0.99 13.18
C LEU A 92 35.84 2.04 12.66
N LYS A 93 36.04 3.32 12.98
CA LYS A 93 35.12 4.41 12.61
C LYS A 93 35.11 4.70 11.11
N LEU A 94 36.20 4.33 10.43
CA LEU A 94 36.36 4.52 8.99
C LEU A 94 36.01 3.25 8.22
N PHE A 95 35.95 2.10 8.89
CA PHE A 95 35.65 0.82 8.29
C PHE A 95 34.21 0.80 7.75
N LYS A 96 34.08 0.43 6.48
CA LYS A 96 32.83 0.06 5.84
C LYS A 96 33.05 -1.29 5.18
N PHE A 97 32.08 -2.19 5.34
CA PHE A 97 32.07 -3.42 4.56
C PHE A 97 32.04 -3.05 3.07
N GLU A 98 32.74 -3.83 2.24
CA GLU A 98 32.61 -3.69 0.79
C GLU A 98 31.13 -3.83 0.44
N GLU A 99 30.55 -2.78 -0.17
CA GLU A 99 29.21 -2.90 -0.70
C GLU A 99 29.26 -4.03 -1.74
N PRO A 100 28.37 -5.05 -1.66
CA PRO A 100 28.32 -6.07 -2.69
C PRO A 100 28.15 -5.38 -4.04
N GLU A 101 28.67 -6.02 -5.09
CA GLU A 101 28.56 -5.55 -6.46
C GLU A 101 27.10 -5.14 -6.72
N GLN A 102 26.85 -3.83 -6.78
CA GLN A 102 25.49 -3.30 -6.86
C GLN A 102 24.89 -3.85 -8.16
N ILE A 103 23.85 -4.68 -8.04
CA ILE A 103 23.03 -5.00 -9.19
C ILE A 103 22.46 -3.69 -9.71
N LYS A 104 22.81 -3.37 -10.96
CA LYS A 104 22.37 -2.15 -11.66
C LYS A 104 21.63 -2.53 -12.91
N LEU A 105 20.83 -1.59 -13.39
CA LEU A 105 20.36 -1.63 -14.76
C LEU A 105 21.51 -1.15 -15.69
N PRO A 106 21.66 -1.72 -16.89
CA PRO A 106 20.80 -2.72 -17.49
C PRO A 106 20.93 -4.11 -16.84
N TYR A 107 19.80 -4.79 -16.63
CA TYR A 107 19.76 -6.11 -16.01
C TYR A 107 19.23 -7.14 -17.01
N VAL A 108 20.00 -8.21 -17.22
CA VAL A 108 19.68 -9.28 -18.17
C VAL A 108 19.04 -10.45 -17.43
N ILE A 109 17.86 -10.85 -17.91
CA ILE A 109 17.15 -12.03 -17.42
C ILE A 109 17.23 -13.10 -18.51
N SER A 110 17.91 -14.19 -18.23
CA SER A 110 18.04 -15.33 -19.16
C SER A 110 16.82 -16.27 -19.07
N SER A 111 16.69 -17.16 -20.06
CA SER A 111 15.62 -18.18 -20.13
C SER A 111 14.20 -17.59 -20.14
N VAL A 112 14.03 -16.48 -20.85
CA VAL A 112 12.76 -15.77 -20.98
C VAL A 112 12.01 -16.22 -22.24
N ILE A 113 10.74 -16.55 -22.06
CA ILE A 113 9.79 -16.82 -23.14
C ILE A 113 9.04 -15.53 -23.46
N ARG A 114 9.19 -15.03 -24.68
CA ARG A 114 8.37 -13.92 -25.18
C ARG A 114 6.99 -14.43 -25.61
N VAL A 115 5.95 -13.99 -24.92
CA VAL A 115 4.55 -14.34 -25.23
C VAL A 115 3.97 -13.37 -26.25
N THR A 116 4.20 -12.07 -26.04
CA THR A 116 3.80 -11.01 -26.97
C THR A 116 4.93 -9.97 -27.11
N SER A 117 4.68 -8.87 -27.82
CA SER A 117 5.65 -7.77 -27.87
C SER A 117 5.92 -7.12 -26.50
N GLU A 118 5.00 -7.27 -25.55
CA GLU A 118 5.00 -6.59 -24.25
C GLU A 118 4.93 -7.56 -23.05
N ASP A 119 4.85 -8.87 -23.30
CA ASP A 119 4.63 -9.90 -22.28
C ASP A 119 5.71 -10.97 -22.33
N PHE A 120 6.29 -11.27 -21.17
CA PHE A 120 7.41 -12.19 -21.02
C PHE A 120 7.21 -13.12 -19.82
N LEU A 121 7.60 -14.38 -19.94
CA LEU A 121 7.51 -15.38 -18.89
C LEU A 121 8.90 -15.96 -18.59
N THR A 122 9.21 -16.19 -17.32
CA THR A 122 10.47 -16.84 -16.90
C THR A 122 10.30 -17.48 -15.52
N ALA A 123 11.34 -18.15 -15.03
CA ALA A 123 11.48 -18.56 -13.65
C ALA A 123 12.75 -17.91 -13.07
N MET A 124 12.62 -17.26 -11.91
CA MET A 124 13.75 -16.63 -11.22
C MET A 124 14.03 -17.32 -9.90
N SER A 125 15.31 -17.38 -9.52
CA SER A 125 15.70 -17.93 -8.23
C SER A 125 15.24 -17.01 -7.09
N TYR A 126 15.05 -17.58 -5.90
CA TYR A 126 14.75 -16.82 -4.70
C TYR A 126 15.85 -15.81 -4.36
N LYS A 127 17.11 -16.17 -4.63
CA LYS A 127 18.26 -15.29 -4.43
C LYS A 127 18.21 -14.08 -5.37
N ASP A 128 17.91 -14.28 -6.66
CA ASP A 128 17.78 -13.18 -7.62
C ASP A 128 16.65 -12.23 -7.23
N LEU A 129 15.50 -12.76 -6.82
CA LEU A 129 14.36 -11.94 -6.40
C LEU A 129 14.66 -11.12 -5.14
N ALA A 130 15.32 -11.73 -4.15
CA ALA A 130 15.76 -11.04 -2.96
C ALA A 130 16.79 -9.95 -3.29
N ASN A 131 17.74 -10.25 -4.18
CA ASN A 131 18.75 -9.29 -4.63
C ASN A 131 18.12 -8.11 -5.39
N LEU A 132 17.20 -8.35 -6.33
CA LEU A 132 16.51 -7.28 -7.05
C LEU A 132 15.72 -6.36 -6.10
N TRP A 133 15.11 -6.92 -5.06
CA TRP A 133 14.41 -6.15 -4.05
C TRP A 133 15.37 -5.33 -3.17
N ASN A 134 16.41 -5.97 -2.63
CA ASN A 134 17.37 -5.34 -1.73
C ASN A 134 18.16 -4.21 -2.41
N HIS A 135 18.44 -4.35 -3.70
CA HIS A 135 19.10 -3.32 -4.53
C HIS A 135 18.12 -2.30 -5.13
N LYS A 136 16.82 -2.36 -4.77
CA LYS A 136 15.77 -1.43 -5.23
C LYS A 136 15.58 -1.39 -6.75
N ILE A 137 15.98 -2.44 -7.46
CA ILE A 137 15.64 -2.62 -8.87
C ILE A 137 14.15 -2.96 -8.99
N LEU A 138 13.69 -3.88 -8.14
CA LEU A 138 12.27 -4.18 -7.99
C LEU A 138 11.68 -3.30 -6.88
N THR A 139 10.66 -2.53 -7.22
CA THR A 139 10.03 -1.59 -6.29
C THR A 139 8.53 -1.84 -6.14
N TYR A 140 7.95 -1.27 -5.08
CA TYR A 140 6.51 -1.30 -4.85
C TYR A 140 5.89 0.02 -5.32
N ASN A 141 5.07 -0.03 -6.37
CA ASN A 141 4.35 1.15 -6.83
C ASN A 141 2.92 1.18 -6.25
N PHE A 142 2.68 2.14 -5.36
CA PHE A 142 1.39 2.37 -4.70
C PHE A 142 0.25 2.74 -5.67
N GLN A 143 0.58 3.24 -6.86
CA GLN A 143 -0.40 3.57 -7.89
C GLN A 143 -0.84 2.33 -8.71
N THR A 144 -0.05 1.24 -8.72
CA THR A 144 -0.34 0.01 -9.46
C THR A 144 -0.70 -1.18 -8.57
N GLN A 145 -0.91 -0.97 -7.26
CA GLN A 145 -1.22 -2.03 -6.30
C GLN A 145 -2.27 -1.62 -5.24
N ARG A 146 -2.69 -2.60 -4.41
CA ARG A 146 -3.71 -2.45 -3.35
C ARG A 146 -3.47 -1.20 -2.48
N LEU A 147 -4.56 -0.49 -2.19
CA LEU A 147 -4.60 0.75 -1.38
C LEU A 147 -3.68 0.67 -0.16
N SER A 148 -2.78 1.64 -0.06
CA SER A 148 -1.87 1.83 1.07
C SER A 148 -2.63 2.10 2.37
N LYS A 149 -2.09 1.65 3.50
CA LYS A 149 -2.54 2.13 4.81
C LYS A 149 -1.92 3.49 5.04
N LYS A 150 -2.78 4.52 5.15
CA LYS A 150 -2.38 5.86 5.59
C LYS A 150 -2.11 5.83 7.10
N LYS A 151 -0.89 6.16 7.51
CA LYS A 151 -0.55 6.43 8.91
C LYS A 151 -0.05 7.86 9.04
N ILE A 152 -0.42 8.53 10.12
CA ILE A 152 0.19 9.79 10.52
C ILE A 152 1.50 9.44 11.24
N ASN A 153 2.63 9.94 10.75
CA ASN A 153 3.89 9.79 11.45
C ASN A 153 3.98 10.73 12.66
N SER A 154 5.02 10.58 13.48
CA SER A 154 5.27 11.42 14.67
C SER A 154 5.41 12.93 14.37
N LYS A 155 5.47 13.33 13.10
CA LYS A 155 5.55 14.72 12.64
C LYS A 155 4.24 15.22 11.99
N GLY A 156 3.15 14.47 12.09
CA GLY A 156 1.84 14.87 11.56
C GLY A 156 1.65 14.65 10.05
N ALA A 157 2.63 14.07 9.34
CA ALA A 157 2.54 13.80 7.91
C ALA A 157 1.94 12.41 7.64
N ILE A 158 1.07 12.33 6.62
CA ILE A 158 0.50 11.07 6.16
C ILE A 158 1.55 10.31 5.36
N VAL A 159 1.93 9.13 5.84
CA VAL A 159 2.83 8.20 5.17
C VAL A 159 2.02 6.99 4.70
N GLU A 160 2.19 6.64 3.43
CA GLU A 160 1.60 5.46 2.81
C GLU A 160 2.49 4.25 3.03
N LYS A 161 1.95 3.18 3.64
CA LYS A 161 2.66 1.90 3.80
C LYS A 161 1.89 0.79 3.09
N ALA A 162 2.61 -0.11 2.42
CA ALA A 162 2.01 -1.28 1.77
C ALA A 162 1.26 -2.13 2.81
N ASP A 163 0.04 -2.62 2.48
CA ASP A 163 -0.75 -3.47 3.37
C ASP A 163 -0.22 -4.93 3.36
N ILE A 164 1.01 -5.08 3.83
CA ILE A 164 1.65 -6.38 4.00
C ILE A 164 1.13 -6.97 5.31
N LYS A 165 0.30 -8.02 5.21
CA LYS A 165 -0.19 -8.76 6.37
C LYS A 165 0.93 -9.69 6.83
N THR A 166 1.60 -9.34 7.92
CA THR A 166 2.68 -10.16 8.50
C THR A 166 2.26 -11.61 8.72
N LYS A 167 0.99 -11.87 9.10
CA LYS A 167 0.44 -13.23 9.22
C LYS A 167 0.52 -14.02 7.91
N SER A 168 0.22 -13.38 6.78
CA SER A 168 0.27 -14.01 5.46
C SER A 168 1.72 -14.30 5.04
N VAL A 169 2.64 -13.36 5.27
CA VAL A 169 4.09 -13.57 5.01
C VAL A 169 4.61 -14.76 5.80
N LYS A 170 4.36 -14.79 7.12
CA LYS A 170 4.77 -15.91 7.99
C LYS A 170 4.18 -17.25 7.57
N SER A 171 2.91 -17.27 7.14
CA SER A 171 2.27 -18.50 6.65
C SER A 171 2.90 -18.99 5.34
N ILE A 172 3.19 -18.09 4.41
CA ILE A 172 3.84 -18.43 3.14
C ILE A 172 5.26 -18.95 3.40
N LYS A 173 6.03 -18.23 4.22
CA LYS A 173 7.37 -18.63 4.63
C LYS A 173 7.40 -20.03 5.23
N LYS A 174 6.49 -20.31 6.17
CA LYS A 174 6.34 -21.66 6.76
C LYS A 174 6.09 -22.72 5.68
N LEU A 175 5.18 -22.48 4.74
CA LEU A 175 4.89 -23.43 3.67
C LEU A 175 6.09 -23.64 2.74
N MET A 176 6.88 -22.59 2.46
CA MET A 176 8.09 -22.67 1.64
C MET A 176 9.16 -23.52 2.34
N LEU A 177 9.43 -23.26 3.62
CA LEU A 177 10.38 -24.02 4.43
C LEU A 177 9.97 -25.51 4.59
N GLU A 178 8.67 -25.79 4.63
CA GLU A 178 8.14 -27.16 4.68
C GLU A 178 8.06 -27.87 3.31
N GLY A 179 8.42 -27.20 2.21
CA GLY A 179 8.29 -27.74 0.85
C GLY A 179 6.85 -27.96 0.39
N LYS A 180 5.86 -27.37 1.07
CA LYS A 180 4.42 -27.50 0.78
C LYS A 180 3.84 -26.30 0.04
N TYR A 181 4.68 -25.32 -0.27
CA TYR A 181 4.28 -24.13 -0.99
C TYR A 181 4.19 -24.42 -2.49
N ASN A 182 3.00 -24.32 -3.06
CA ASN A 182 2.80 -24.40 -4.51
C ASN A 182 3.09 -23.03 -5.15
N PRO A 183 4.11 -22.90 -6.00
CA PRO A 183 4.47 -21.62 -6.61
C PRO A 183 3.38 -21.12 -7.56
N SER A 184 2.81 -19.96 -7.21
CA SER A 184 1.98 -19.16 -8.11
C SER A 184 2.81 -18.03 -8.71
N THR A 185 2.53 -17.66 -9.96
CA THR A 185 3.28 -16.63 -10.70
C THR A 185 3.31 -15.27 -9.98
N LEU A 186 4.49 -14.64 -9.92
CA LEU A 186 4.64 -13.22 -9.58
C LEU A 186 4.42 -12.38 -10.82
N LEU A 187 3.69 -11.27 -10.67
CA LEU A 187 3.44 -10.35 -11.77
C LEU A 187 4.28 -9.10 -11.58
N LEU A 188 5.17 -8.83 -12.53
CA LEU A 188 6.03 -7.65 -12.59
C LEU A 188 5.63 -6.75 -13.76
N ASN A 189 5.92 -5.45 -13.65
CA ASN A 189 5.78 -4.49 -14.73
C ASN A 189 7.01 -3.62 -14.85
N VAL A 190 7.64 -3.65 -16.01
CA VAL A 190 8.52 -2.58 -16.47
C VAL A 190 7.60 -1.47 -17.00
N LEU A 191 7.67 -0.28 -16.41
CA LEU A 191 6.74 0.80 -16.75
C LEU A 191 6.99 1.31 -18.18
N VAL A 192 5.97 1.77 -18.89
CA VAL A 192 6.14 2.57 -20.11
C VAL A 192 5.95 4.04 -19.73
N ASP A 193 7.04 4.72 -19.40
CA ASP A 193 7.06 6.12 -18.92
C ASP A 193 7.98 7.05 -19.75
N GLY A 194 8.47 6.54 -20.89
CA GLY A 194 9.42 7.24 -21.76
C GLY A 194 10.88 7.22 -21.28
N LYS A 195 11.15 6.66 -20.09
CA LYS A 195 12.53 6.43 -19.58
C LYS A 195 12.87 4.95 -19.55
N SER A 196 11.90 4.15 -19.14
CA SER A 196 12.00 2.72 -19.01
C SER A 196 11.94 2.03 -20.37
N GLY A 197 12.64 0.92 -20.50
CA GLY A 197 12.67 0.14 -21.74
C GLY A 197 13.09 -1.30 -21.53
N VAL A 198 12.70 -2.15 -22.48
CA VAL A 198 13.12 -3.54 -22.55
C VAL A 198 13.59 -3.88 -23.95
N SER A 199 14.57 -4.78 -24.06
CA SER A 199 14.94 -5.44 -25.31
C SER A 199 14.95 -6.95 -25.10
N PHE A 200 14.60 -7.70 -26.14
CA PHE A 200 14.55 -9.16 -26.08
C PHE A 200 15.27 -9.75 -27.27
N GLU A 201 16.30 -10.56 -27.01
CA GLU A 201 17.13 -11.23 -28.01
C GLU A 201 17.54 -12.60 -27.48
N ASP A 202 17.44 -13.66 -28.30
CA ASP A 202 17.90 -15.03 -27.99
C ASP A 202 17.46 -15.62 -26.63
N GLY A 203 16.24 -15.29 -26.18
CA GLY A 203 15.72 -15.78 -24.90
C GLY A 203 16.22 -14.99 -23.69
N GLU A 204 16.86 -13.85 -23.92
CA GLU A 204 17.29 -12.92 -22.89
C GLU A 204 16.45 -11.63 -22.94
N LEU A 205 15.92 -11.23 -21.78
CA LEU A 205 15.22 -9.96 -21.60
C LEU A 205 16.14 -8.99 -20.87
N THR A 206 16.55 -7.91 -21.54
CA THR A 206 17.33 -6.84 -20.93
C THR A 206 16.40 -5.71 -20.51
N ILE A 207 16.36 -5.44 -19.21
CA ILE A 207 15.72 -4.25 -18.65
C ILE A 207 16.73 -3.11 -18.70
N GLN A 208 16.41 -2.03 -19.41
CA GLN A 208 17.35 -0.96 -19.74
C GLN A 208 17.64 -0.03 -18.54
N GLU A 209 18.76 0.69 -18.60
CA GLU A 209 19.11 1.69 -17.59
C GLU A 209 18.01 2.74 -17.40
N GLY A 210 17.79 3.16 -16.15
CA GLY A 210 16.74 4.13 -15.80
C GLY A 210 15.31 3.58 -15.77
N SER A 211 15.12 2.28 -16.03
CA SER A 211 13.80 1.67 -16.00
C SER A 211 13.22 1.54 -14.59
N THR A 212 11.91 1.71 -14.50
CA THR A 212 11.14 1.45 -13.28
C THR A 212 10.50 0.07 -13.36
N VAL A 213 10.94 -0.85 -12.50
CA VAL A 213 10.34 -2.19 -12.37
C VAL A 213 9.51 -2.28 -11.10
N ASN A 214 8.24 -2.63 -11.26
CA ASN A 214 7.26 -2.68 -10.19
C ASN A 214 6.72 -4.10 -10.02
N ILE A 215 6.61 -4.55 -8.78
CA ILE A 215 5.75 -5.70 -8.50
C ILE A 215 4.29 -5.23 -8.63
N ILE A 216 3.44 -6.02 -9.29
CA ILE A 216 1.97 -5.80 -9.39
C ILE A 216 1.22 -6.79 -8.49
N ASP A 217 1.61 -8.07 -8.50
CA ASP A 217 0.99 -9.10 -7.66
C ASP A 217 2.03 -10.02 -7.04
N GLY A 218 1.79 -10.39 -5.78
CA GLY A 218 2.65 -11.30 -5.03
C GLY A 218 3.58 -10.68 -4.01
N MET A 219 3.27 -9.47 -3.52
CA MET A 219 4.11 -8.79 -2.53
C MET A 219 4.37 -9.62 -1.27
N HIS A 220 3.36 -10.32 -0.72
CA HIS A 220 3.57 -11.17 0.46
C HIS A 220 4.51 -12.36 0.17
N ARG A 221 4.56 -12.84 -1.08
CA ARG A 221 5.44 -13.93 -1.51
C ARG A 221 6.87 -13.44 -1.65
N LEU A 222 7.07 -12.28 -2.29
CA LEU A 222 8.38 -11.64 -2.39
C LEU A 222 8.96 -11.36 -0.99
N MET A 223 8.17 -10.82 -0.07
CA MET A 223 8.64 -10.59 1.30
C MET A 223 8.98 -11.88 2.04
N ALA A 224 8.22 -12.95 1.83
CA ALA A 224 8.54 -14.25 2.43
C ALA A 224 9.86 -14.79 1.88
N ILE A 225 10.12 -14.63 0.58
CA ILE A 225 11.41 -14.99 -0.06
C ILE A 225 12.55 -14.18 0.54
N VAL A 226 12.40 -12.84 0.64
CA VAL A 226 13.41 -11.96 1.23
C VAL A 226 13.71 -12.40 2.67
N GLU A 227 12.70 -12.59 3.51
CA GLU A 227 12.87 -13.06 4.90
C GLU A 227 13.48 -14.47 5.00
N ILE A 228 13.33 -15.33 3.99
CA ILE A 228 13.96 -16.65 3.97
C ILE A 228 15.43 -16.52 3.62
N ILE A 229 15.77 -15.76 2.57
CA ILE A 229 17.15 -15.58 2.12
C ILE A 229 17.98 -14.80 3.17
N GLU A 230 17.38 -13.83 3.86
CA GLU A 230 18.04 -13.11 4.96
C GLU A 230 18.36 -14.02 6.16
N GLU A 231 17.48 -14.99 6.47
CA GLU A 231 17.70 -15.94 7.58
C GLU A 231 18.55 -17.15 7.17
N ASN A 232 18.49 -17.53 5.90
CA ASN A 232 19.21 -18.67 5.33
C ASN A 232 19.63 -18.35 3.87
N PRO A 233 20.82 -17.74 3.69
CA PRO A 233 21.33 -17.34 2.37
C PRO A 233 21.50 -18.48 1.36
N ASP A 234 21.61 -19.71 1.86
CA ASP A 234 21.77 -20.92 1.05
C ASP A 234 20.45 -21.56 0.64
N PHE A 235 19.31 -21.04 1.09
CA PHE A 235 18.00 -21.58 0.74
C PHE A 235 17.75 -21.50 -0.78
N GLU A 236 17.47 -22.65 -1.39
CA GLU A 236 17.20 -22.77 -2.82
C GLU A 236 15.70 -22.74 -3.13
N GLY A 237 15.34 -22.16 -4.27
CA GLY A 237 13.96 -22.13 -4.73
C GLY A 237 13.81 -21.24 -5.95
N TYR A 238 12.70 -21.44 -6.67
CA TYR A 238 12.36 -20.70 -7.87
C TYR A 238 10.91 -20.24 -7.84
N MET A 239 10.65 -19.12 -8.50
CA MET A 239 9.30 -18.59 -8.68
C MET A 239 9.05 -18.30 -10.16
N ASN A 240 7.87 -18.69 -10.64
CA ASN A 240 7.42 -18.29 -11.97
C ASN A 240 7.16 -16.78 -11.97
N ILE A 241 7.65 -16.08 -12.99
CA ILE A 241 7.52 -14.64 -13.16
C ILE A 241 6.82 -14.35 -14.49
N ASP A 242 5.80 -13.50 -14.43
CA ASP A 242 5.18 -12.87 -15.59
C ASP A 242 5.56 -11.39 -15.58
N ILE A 243 6.25 -10.95 -16.63
CA ILE A 243 6.79 -9.60 -16.76
C ILE A 243 6.02 -8.91 -17.89
N LYS A 244 5.41 -7.78 -17.55
CA LYS A 244 4.73 -6.91 -18.51
C LYS A 244 5.56 -5.66 -18.78
N HIS A 245 5.42 -5.10 -19.97
CA HIS A 245 5.96 -3.80 -20.33
C HIS A 245 4.82 -2.84 -20.67
N TYR A 246 4.09 -2.40 -19.63
CA TYR A 246 2.86 -1.64 -19.78
C TYR A 246 2.94 -0.23 -19.20
N PRO A 247 2.18 0.74 -19.77
CA PRO A 247 1.88 2.00 -19.11
C PRO A 247 1.02 1.76 -17.86
N ILE A 248 0.99 2.75 -16.97
CA ILE A 248 0.40 2.60 -15.64
C ILE A 248 -1.09 2.22 -15.68
N GLU A 249 -1.85 2.78 -16.63
CA GLU A 249 -3.28 2.53 -16.78
C GLU A 249 -3.56 1.08 -17.21
N LYS A 250 -2.71 0.52 -18.08
CA LYS A 250 -2.84 -0.87 -18.55
C LYS A 250 -2.42 -1.86 -17.46
N ALA A 251 -1.37 -1.53 -16.71
CA ALA A 251 -0.97 -2.30 -15.52
C ALA A 251 -2.08 -2.33 -14.44
N GLN A 252 -2.75 -1.21 -14.21
CA GLN A 252 -3.91 -1.14 -13.29
C GLN A 252 -5.09 -2.00 -13.75
N LYS A 253 -5.40 -2.00 -15.06
CA LYS A 253 -6.44 -2.87 -15.63
C LYS A 253 -6.10 -4.35 -15.48
N LEU A 254 -4.85 -4.72 -15.77
CA LEU A 254 -4.38 -6.09 -15.58
C LEU A 254 -4.50 -6.54 -14.12
N LEU A 255 -4.10 -5.69 -13.17
CA LEU A 255 -4.29 -5.96 -11.74
C LEU A 255 -5.76 -6.23 -11.40
N ALA A 256 -6.69 -5.42 -11.93
CA ALA A 256 -8.12 -5.61 -11.70
C ALA A 256 -8.59 -6.98 -12.20
N ILE A 257 -8.21 -7.39 -13.41
CA ILE A 257 -8.56 -8.68 -14.02
C ILE A 257 -7.95 -9.84 -13.21
N THR A 258 -6.63 -9.84 -12.98
CA THR A 258 -5.92 -10.90 -12.24
C THR A 258 -6.52 -11.13 -10.86
N ASN A 259 -7.07 -10.09 -10.24
CA ASN A 259 -7.70 -10.15 -8.94
C ASN A 259 -9.22 -10.40 -8.93
N THR A 260 -9.92 -10.36 -10.07
CA THR A 260 -11.31 -10.86 -10.13
C THR A 260 -11.39 -12.36 -9.82
N VAL A 261 -10.29 -13.10 -10.02
CA VAL A 261 -10.15 -14.52 -9.65
C VAL A 261 -9.99 -14.71 -8.13
N ASN A 262 -9.54 -13.69 -7.37
CA ASN A 262 -9.43 -13.72 -5.90
C ASN A 262 -10.07 -12.46 -5.26
N ARG A 263 -11.35 -12.59 -4.88
CA ARG A 263 -12.28 -11.57 -4.34
C ARG A 263 -11.64 -10.27 -3.82
N PHE A 264 -11.62 -9.25 -4.68
CA PHE A 264 -11.58 -7.86 -4.24
C PHE A 264 -12.92 -7.43 -3.63
N ASP A 265 -12.90 -6.35 -2.86
CA ASP A 265 -14.12 -5.58 -2.63
C ASP A 265 -14.64 -5.13 -4.01
N LYS A 266 -15.90 -5.47 -4.34
CA LYS A 266 -16.52 -5.17 -5.63
C LYS A 266 -16.39 -3.69 -6.00
N THR A 267 -16.33 -2.81 -5.00
CA THR A 267 -16.17 -1.36 -5.18
C THR A 267 -14.81 -0.98 -5.74
N LEU A 268 -13.75 -1.69 -5.36
CA LEU A 268 -12.40 -1.45 -5.85
C LEU A 268 -12.24 -1.91 -7.32
N VAL A 269 -12.90 -3.01 -7.69
CA VAL A 269 -12.99 -3.45 -9.09
C VAL A 269 -13.73 -2.41 -9.93
N LYS A 270 -14.88 -1.91 -9.45
CA LYS A 270 -15.61 -0.82 -10.12
C LYS A 270 -14.75 0.45 -10.25
N TYR A 271 -14.02 0.81 -9.19
CA TYR A 271 -13.15 1.98 -9.22
C TYR A 271 -12.06 1.86 -10.28
N TYR A 272 -11.36 0.74 -10.40
CA TYR A 272 -10.31 0.62 -11.43
C TYR A 272 -10.85 0.29 -12.83
N GLY A 273 -12.01 -0.38 -12.92
CA GLY A 273 -12.61 -0.82 -14.18
C GLY A 273 -13.34 0.26 -14.97
N SER A 274 -13.89 1.29 -14.30
CA SER A 274 -14.65 2.43 -14.87
C SER A 274 -15.14 2.29 -16.31
N GLU A 275 -16.27 1.62 -16.47
CA GLU A 275 -16.98 1.47 -17.75
C GLU A 275 -18.26 2.34 -17.82
N GLU A 276 -18.80 2.75 -16.67
CA GLU A 276 -20.02 3.56 -16.57
C GLU A 276 -19.71 5.04 -16.24
N TYR A 277 -20.50 5.96 -16.82
CA TYR A 277 -20.34 7.39 -16.59
C TYR A 277 -20.48 7.79 -15.10
N GLY A 278 -21.37 7.16 -14.33
CA GLY A 278 -21.47 7.41 -12.89
C GLY A 278 -20.16 7.13 -12.13
N GLN A 279 -19.36 6.17 -12.58
CA GLN A 279 -18.06 5.83 -12.01
C GLN A 279 -17.00 6.89 -12.36
N GLU A 280 -16.99 7.39 -13.60
CA GLU A 280 -16.13 8.50 -14.03
C GLU A 280 -16.44 9.81 -13.27
N ILE A 281 -17.73 10.13 -13.12
CA ILE A 281 -18.18 11.32 -12.38
C ILE A 281 -17.77 11.20 -10.91
N ALA A 282 -18.00 10.05 -10.27
CA ALA A 282 -17.59 9.84 -8.88
C ALA A 282 -16.06 9.98 -8.69
N LYS A 283 -15.24 9.48 -9.63
CA LYS A 283 -13.79 9.70 -9.63
C LYS A 283 -13.42 11.18 -9.69
N TYR A 284 -14.08 11.93 -10.57
CA TYR A 284 -13.89 13.38 -10.65
C TYR A 284 -14.22 14.07 -9.33
N LEU A 285 -15.34 13.74 -8.70
CA LEU A 285 -15.73 14.33 -7.40
C LEU A 285 -14.67 14.07 -6.31
N MET A 286 -14.01 12.91 -6.34
CA MET A 286 -12.94 12.58 -5.39
C MET A 286 -11.68 13.47 -5.54
N THR A 287 -11.55 14.18 -6.67
CA THR A 287 -10.45 15.15 -6.88
C THR A 287 -10.75 16.53 -6.29
N LEU A 288 -12.03 16.84 -6.01
CA LEU A 288 -12.44 18.15 -5.50
C LEU A 288 -11.87 18.39 -4.09
N PRO A 289 -11.32 19.57 -3.77
CA PRO A 289 -10.72 19.85 -2.46
C PRO A 289 -11.65 19.54 -1.27
N VAL A 290 -12.95 19.86 -1.41
CA VAL A 290 -13.98 19.62 -0.38
C VAL A 290 -14.29 18.14 -0.15
N LEU A 291 -13.96 17.25 -1.09
CA LEU A 291 -14.22 15.80 -1.03
C LEU A 291 -12.96 14.94 -1.04
N LYS A 292 -11.80 15.54 -1.34
CA LYS A 292 -10.51 14.86 -1.41
C LYS A 292 -10.21 14.18 -0.08
N ASN A 293 -9.87 12.90 -0.14
CA ASN A 293 -9.65 12.02 1.02
C ASN A 293 -10.87 11.78 1.94
N ARG A 294 -12.06 12.24 1.57
CA ARG A 294 -13.30 12.06 2.37
C ARG A 294 -14.22 10.97 1.81
N ILE A 295 -13.93 10.47 0.62
CA ILE A 295 -14.64 9.35 -0.01
C ILE A 295 -13.73 8.12 0.03
N GLU A 296 -14.24 7.04 0.62
CA GLU A 296 -13.53 5.77 0.70
C GLU A 296 -13.73 4.95 -0.59
N ILE A 297 -12.69 4.28 -1.08
CA ILE A 297 -12.80 3.44 -2.29
C ILE A 297 -13.41 2.06 -1.96
N LYS A 298 -13.24 1.57 -0.74
CA LYS A 298 -13.85 0.32 -0.25
C LYS A 298 -15.22 0.58 0.39
N THR A 299 -16.01 -0.48 0.57
CA THR A 299 -17.33 -0.39 1.22
C THR A 299 -17.22 0.07 2.67
N ALA A 300 -16.23 -0.45 3.40
CA ALA A 300 -16.04 -0.16 4.81
C ALA A 300 -15.41 1.21 5.05
N LEU A 301 -16.10 2.08 5.77
CA LEU A 301 -15.66 3.45 6.03
C LEU A 301 -14.62 3.53 7.15
N SER A 302 -13.64 4.41 6.95
CA SER A 302 -12.73 4.84 8.01
C SER A 302 -13.46 5.84 8.92
N LYS A 303 -13.82 5.40 10.14
CA LYS A 303 -14.56 6.18 11.13
C LYS A 303 -13.86 7.51 11.42
N GLY A 304 -14.61 8.61 11.45
CA GLY A 304 -14.12 9.96 11.74
C GLY A 304 -13.44 10.71 10.60
N ILE A 305 -13.17 10.08 9.45
CA ILE A 305 -12.44 10.71 8.32
C ILE A 305 -13.29 10.74 7.05
N THR A 306 -13.92 9.61 6.72
CA THR A 306 -14.67 9.45 5.46
C THR A 306 -16.16 9.66 5.66
N ILE A 307 -16.79 10.40 4.75
CA ILE A 307 -18.21 10.76 4.81
C ILE A 307 -19.08 9.75 4.05
N THR A 308 -18.54 9.17 2.97
CA THR A 308 -19.20 8.12 2.18
C THR A 308 -18.17 7.25 1.43
N ASN A 309 -18.64 6.34 0.57
CA ASN A 309 -17.79 5.51 -0.28
C ASN A 309 -18.13 5.65 -1.77
N PHE A 310 -17.20 5.19 -2.61
CA PHE A 310 -17.28 5.25 -4.06
C PHE A 310 -18.51 4.52 -4.63
N ALA A 311 -18.91 3.38 -4.06
CA ALA A 311 -20.09 2.64 -4.54
C ALA A 311 -21.36 3.48 -4.39
N ILE A 312 -21.56 4.12 -3.24
CA ILE A 312 -22.76 4.94 -2.99
C ILE A 312 -22.84 6.11 -3.97
N LEU A 313 -21.72 6.81 -4.19
CA LEU A 313 -21.70 7.93 -5.12
C LEU A 313 -21.90 7.49 -6.56
N SER A 314 -21.11 6.52 -7.04
CA SER A 314 -21.19 6.08 -8.44
C SER A 314 -22.56 5.49 -8.79
N GLU A 315 -23.11 4.61 -7.95
CA GLU A 315 -24.43 4.02 -8.16
C GLU A 315 -25.56 5.06 -8.00
N GLY A 316 -25.43 5.97 -7.03
CA GLY A 316 -26.37 7.08 -6.86
C GLY A 316 -26.41 7.97 -8.08
N ILE A 317 -25.25 8.40 -8.59
CA ILE A 317 -25.14 9.25 -9.79
C ILE A 317 -25.72 8.52 -11.00
N GLN A 318 -25.31 7.26 -11.24
CA GLN A 318 -25.79 6.49 -12.39
C GLN A 318 -27.31 6.30 -12.35
N SER A 319 -27.88 6.00 -11.19
CA SER A 319 -29.33 5.71 -11.05
C SER A 319 -30.23 6.95 -10.92
N ILE A 320 -29.68 8.10 -10.54
CA ILE A 320 -30.45 9.34 -10.33
C ILE A 320 -30.36 10.23 -11.56
N PHE A 321 -29.15 10.48 -12.06
CA PHE A 321 -28.96 11.32 -13.24
C PHE A 321 -29.07 10.55 -14.55
N ASN A 322 -28.82 9.23 -14.55
CA ASN A 322 -28.81 8.37 -15.74
C ASN A 322 -28.04 8.99 -16.93
N PRO A 323 -26.74 9.30 -16.76
CA PRO A 323 -25.92 9.80 -17.87
C PRO A 323 -25.80 8.77 -18.99
N GLU A 324 -26.07 9.20 -20.23
CA GLU A 324 -25.97 8.36 -21.43
C GLU A 324 -24.89 8.86 -22.39
N THR A 325 -24.44 10.10 -22.23
CA THR A 325 -23.45 10.72 -23.11
C THR A 325 -22.29 11.37 -22.34
N THR A 326 -21.18 11.59 -23.05
CA THR A 326 -20.05 12.37 -22.55
C THR A 326 -20.43 13.81 -22.19
N LYS A 327 -21.42 14.39 -22.88
CA LYS A 327 -21.94 15.71 -22.52
C LYS A 327 -22.64 15.67 -21.16
N ASP A 328 -23.50 14.67 -20.93
CA ASP A 328 -24.17 14.50 -19.64
C ASP A 328 -23.15 14.34 -18.52
N LYS A 329 -22.09 13.56 -18.76
CA LYS A 329 -20.98 13.43 -17.82
C LYS A 329 -20.44 14.79 -17.37
N TYR A 330 -20.06 15.66 -18.31
CA TYR A 330 -19.51 16.97 -17.97
C TYR A 330 -20.54 17.88 -17.29
N ASP A 331 -21.78 17.88 -17.78
CA ASP A 331 -22.86 18.67 -17.20
C ASP A 331 -23.13 18.27 -15.73
N ILE A 332 -23.15 16.97 -15.44
CA ILE A 332 -23.37 16.43 -14.10
C ILE A 332 -22.14 16.68 -13.21
N GLN A 333 -20.92 16.61 -13.75
CA GLN A 333 -19.70 16.96 -13.01
C GLN A 333 -19.76 18.41 -12.52
N ASP A 334 -20.15 19.36 -13.39
CA ASP A 334 -20.28 20.78 -13.02
C ASP A 334 -21.35 20.98 -11.93
N VAL A 335 -22.53 20.35 -12.11
CA VAL A 335 -23.64 20.41 -11.16
C VAL A 335 -23.24 19.87 -9.79
N LEU A 336 -22.67 18.67 -9.74
CA LEU A 336 -22.28 18.02 -8.50
C LEU A 336 -21.07 18.71 -7.85
N LYS A 337 -20.15 19.28 -8.63
CA LYS A 337 -19.08 20.12 -8.10
C LYS A 337 -19.67 21.32 -7.38
N ARG A 338 -20.51 22.10 -8.06
CA ARG A 338 -21.17 23.29 -7.47
C ARG A 338 -21.94 22.92 -6.21
N PHE A 339 -22.68 21.81 -6.25
CA PHE A 339 -23.46 21.33 -5.12
C PHE A 339 -22.58 20.98 -3.91
N TYR A 340 -21.55 20.14 -4.09
CA TYR A 340 -20.70 19.70 -2.98
C TYR A 340 -19.75 20.79 -2.46
N GLU A 341 -19.29 21.71 -3.32
CA GLU A 341 -18.49 22.86 -2.91
C GLU A 341 -19.26 23.84 -2.03
N TYR A 342 -20.59 23.85 -2.09
CA TYR A 342 -21.43 24.62 -1.17
C TYR A 342 -21.89 23.79 0.03
N LEU A 343 -22.35 22.54 -0.20
CA LEU A 343 -22.85 21.66 0.85
C LEU A 343 -21.81 21.43 1.96
N ILE A 344 -20.58 21.05 1.58
CA ILE A 344 -19.59 20.62 2.58
C ILE A 344 -19.19 21.77 3.51
N PRO A 345 -18.88 22.99 3.02
CA PRO A 345 -18.64 24.12 3.91
C PRO A 345 -19.84 24.52 4.76
N SER A 346 -21.05 24.56 4.19
CA SER A 346 -22.26 24.96 4.93
C SER A 346 -22.61 24.02 6.09
N TYR A 347 -22.21 22.75 6.01
CA TYR A 347 -22.45 21.74 7.05
C TYR A 347 -21.15 21.11 7.56
N GLU A 348 -20.04 21.86 7.58
CA GLU A 348 -18.72 21.32 7.92
C GLU A 348 -18.70 20.73 9.34
N GLU A 349 -19.31 21.39 10.31
CA GLU A 349 -19.38 20.89 11.69
C GLU A 349 -20.07 19.52 11.75
N VAL A 350 -21.15 19.35 10.98
CA VAL A 350 -22.00 18.15 11.03
C VAL A 350 -21.45 17.00 10.19
N LEU A 351 -20.95 17.31 8.99
CA LEU A 351 -20.48 16.31 8.04
C LEU A 351 -19.01 15.95 8.23
N VAL A 352 -18.21 16.83 8.82
CA VAL A 352 -16.76 16.68 8.92
C VAL A 352 -16.26 16.64 10.36
N LYS A 353 -16.34 17.76 11.10
CA LYS A 353 -15.60 17.94 12.35
C LYS A 353 -16.17 17.08 13.48
N GLU A 354 -17.50 17.08 13.64
CA GLU A 354 -18.18 16.35 14.71
C GLU A 354 -18.99 15.17 14.18
N ARG A 355 -18.64 14.65 13.00
CA ARG A 355 -19.41 13.62 12.30
C ARG A 355 -19.74 12.42 13.18
N THR A 356 -18.79 11.92 13.96
CA THR A 356 -18.99 10.74 14.81
C THR A 356 -20.07 10.97 15.86
N ARG A 357 -20.12 12.16 16.47
CA ARG A 357 -21.14 12.56 17.44
C ARG A 357 -22.49 12.73 16.74
N ASN A 358 -22.50 13.40 15.59
CA ASN A 358 -23.73 13.65 14.84
C ASN A 358 -24.37 12.37 14.27
N LEU A 359 -23.57 11.34 13.97
CA LEU A 359 -24.07 10.02 13.59
C LEU A 359 -24.93 9.35 14.67
N GLU A 360 -24.88 9.80 15.94
CA GLU A 360 -25.71 9.24 17.01
C GLU A 360 -27.11 9.85 17.03
N VAL A 361 -27.23 11.12 16.64
CA VAL A 361 -28.46 11.92 16.79
C VAL A 361 -29.13 12.27 15.46
N SER A 362 -28.40 12.25 14.34
CA SER A 362 -28.89 12.67 13.03
C SER A 362 -28.54 11.67 11.91
N TRP A 363 -29.44 11.55 10.94
CA TRP A 363 -29.22 10.83 9.69
C TRP A 363 -28.44 11.64 8.64
N LEU A 364 -28.29 12.95 8.81
CA LEU A 364 -27.62 13.83 7.85
C LEU A 364 -26.16 13.39 7.58
N SER A 365 -25.44 13.00 8.64
CA SER A 365 -24.05 12.56 8.58
C SER A 365 -23.87 11.11 8.11
N HIS A 366 -24.97 10.37 7.90
CA HIS A 366 -24.92 8.97 7.53
C HIS A 366 -24.48 8.78 6.08
N HIS A 367 -23.58 7.83 5.84
CA HIS A 367 -22.95 7.63 4.53
C HIS A 367 -23.92 7.39 3.36
N ASN A 368 -25.02 6.67 3.60
CA ASN A 368 -26.08 6.46 2.59
C ASN A 368 -26.87 7.74 2.26
N MET A 369 -26.78 8.80 3.07
CA MET A 369 -27.46 10.07 2.81
C MET A 369 -26.90 10.79 1.57
N HIS A 370 -25.70 10.42 1.11
CA HIS A 370 -25.18 10.91 -0.16
C HIS A 370 -26.06 10.55 -1.36
N VAL A 371 -26.88 9.49 -1.28
CA VAL A 371 -27.94 9.23 -2.27
C VAL A 371 -28.96 10.38 -2.27
N GLY A 372 -29.41 10.80 -1.09
CA GLY A 372 -30.31 11.95 -0.92
C GLY A 372 -29.69 13.26 -1.41
N PHE A 373 -28.42 13.52 -1.10
CA PHE A 373 -27.70 14.69 -1.62
C PHE A 373 -27.66 14.74 -3.16
N ILE A 374 -27.47 13.59 -3.82
CA ILE A 374 -27.51 13.51 -5.29
C ILE A 374 -28.94 13.78 -5.81
N VAL A 375 -29.98 13.33 -5.11
CA VAL A 375 -31.38 13.67 -5.45
C VAL A 375 -31.63 15.17 -5.36
N ILE A 376 -31.21 15.81 -4.26
CA ILE A 376 -31.35 17.27 -4.07
C ILE A 376 -30.64 17.99 -5.21
N ALA A 377 -29.39 17.63 -5.50
CA ALA A 377 -28.62 18.23 -6.59
C ALA A 377 -29.34 18.08 -7.94
N LYS A 378 -29.89 16.90 -8.24
CA LYS A 378 -30.67 16.67 -9.46
C LYS A 378 -31.93 17.55 -9.50
N LYS A 379 -32.68 17.64 -8.41
CA LYS A 379 -33.92 18.45 -8.37
C LYS A 379 -33.64 19.93 -8.56
N LEU A 380 -32.58 20.45 -7.95
CA LEU A 380 -32.14 21.83 -8.16
C LEU A 380 -31.70 22.05 -9.61
N TYR A 381 -30.96 21.11 -10.19
CA TYR A 381 -30.58 21.15 -11.60
C TYR A 381 -31.78 21.09 -12.55
N ASP A 382 -32.73 20.18 -12.31
CA ASP A 382 -33.92 20.02 -13.16
C ASP A 382 -34.80 21.28 -13.09
N LYS A 383 -34.87 21.95 -11.94
CA LYS A 383 -35.69 23.16 -11.73
C LYS A 383 -35.04 24.45 -12.23
N TYR A 384 -33.73 24.62 -12.01
CA TYR A 384 -33.05 25.90 -12.23
C TYR A 384 -31.88 25.82 -13.24
N GLY A 385 -31.57 24.63 -13.75
CA GLY A 385 -30.41 24.40 -14.62
C GLY A 385 -29.09 24.34 -13.86
N LYS A 386 -27.97 24.42 -14.60
CA LYS A 386 -26.60 24.29 -14.05
C LYS A 386 -26.25 25.36 -13.01
N GLU A 387 -26.83 26.56 -13.18
CA GLU A 387 -26.59 27.73 -12.33
C GLU A 387 -27.62 27.87 -11.23
N PHE A 388 -28.10 26.75 -10.67
CA PHE A 388 -29.09 26.78 -9.60
C PHE A 388 -28.60 27.63 -8.40
N PRO A 389 -29.52 28.31 -7.68
CA PRO A 389 -29.16 29.14 -6.54
C PRO A 389 -28.63 28.27 -5.39
N VAL A 390 -27.40 28.51 -4.97
CA VAL A 390 -26.74 27.66 -3.95
C VAL A 390 -27.42 27.74 -2.58
N ASP A 391 -28.05 28.86 -2.25
CA ASP A 391 -28.83 29.01 -1.00
C ASP A 391 -30.02 28.06 -0.91
N LYS A 392 -30.55 27.61 -2.07
CA LYS A 392 -31.58 26.56 -2.09
C LYS A 392 -31.07 25.22 -1.60
N ILE A 393 -29.76 24.97 -1.59
CA ILE A 393 -29.19 23.76 -0.96
C ILE A 393 -29.48 23.78 0.53
N VAL A 394 -29.19 24.90 1.20
CA VAL A 394 -29.37 25.05 2.66
C VAL A 394 -30.86 25.06 3.00
N GLU A 395 -31.67 25.82 2.27
CA GLU A 395 -33.14 25.85 2.46
C GLU A 395 -33.76 24.45 2.37
N VAL A 396 -33.36 23.65 1.37
CA VAL A 396 -33.89 22.30 1.20
C VAL A 396 -33.41 21.36 2.30
N ILE A 397 -32.13 21.41 2.67
CA ILE A 397 -31.59 20.52 3.70
C ILE A 397 -32.17 20.87 5.08
N ASP A 398 -32.25 22.14 5.43
CA ASP A 398 -32.81 22.57 6.73
C ASP A 398 -34.32 22.32 6.80
N GLY A 399 -35.00 22.23 5.65
CA GLY A 399 -36.42 21.87 5.56
C GLY A 399 -36.72 20.37 5.70
N ILE A 400 -35.70 19.52 5.76
CA ILE A 400 -35.84 18.06 5.91
C ILE A 400 -35.52 17.66 7.35
N ASP A 401 -36.42 16.91 7.98
CA ASP A 401 -36.14 16.32 9.30
C ASP A 401 -35.15 15.15 9.18
N PHE A 402 -33.96 15.33 9.75
CA PHE A 402 -32.91 14.32 9.84
C PHE A 402 -32.70 13.76 11.26
N ASP A 403 -33.45 14.23 12.27
CA ASP A 403 -33.27 13.78 13.65
C ASP A 403 -33.70 12.31 13.79
N LYS A 404 -32.90 11.49 14.48
CA LYS A 404 -33.18 10.04 14.58
C LYS A 404 -34.40 9.68 15.43
N GLN A 405 -34.88 10.58 16.26
CA GLN A 405 -36.04 10.35 17.11
C GLN A 405 -37.34 10.72 16.40
N THR A 406 -37.32 11.71 15.52
CA THR A 406 -38.52 12.25 14.88
C THR A 406 -38.64 11.95 13.39
N SER A 407 -37.51 11.72 12.70
CA SER A 407 -37.51 11.53 11.25
C SER A 407 -38.05 10.17 10.82
N ALA A 408 -38.87 10.17 9.75
CA ALA A 408 -39.29 8.96 9.06
C ALA A 408 -38.10 8.16 8.46
N LEU A 409 -36.94 8.80 8.29
CA LEU A 409 -35.70 8.12 7.90
C LEU A 409 -35.28 7.05 8.91
N THR A 410 -35.71 7.13 10.17
CA THR A 410 -35.37 6.14 11.19
C THR A 410 -35.90 4.74 10.86
N GLU A 411 -37.09 4.65 10.26
CA GLU A 411 -37.64 3.37 9.81
C GLU A 411 -36.86 2.82 8.60
N ILE A 412 -36.50 3.71 7.66
CA ILE A 412 -35.75 3.38 6.45
C ILE A 412 -34.33 2.91 6.81
N MET A 413 -33.68 3.61 7.73
CA MET A 413 -32.26 3.42 8.06
C MET A 413 -32.05 2.38 9.16
N GLY A 414 -32.98 2.26 10.11
CA GLY A 414 -32.96 1.26 11.18
C GLY A 414 -33.07 -0.18 10.68
N GLY A 415 -33.60 -0.39 9.48
CA GLY A 415 -33.72 -1.70 8.82
C GLY A 415 -32.44 -2.25 8.16
N GLN A 416 -31.33 -1.49 8.14
CA GLN A 416 -30.12 -1.84 7.36
C GLN A 416 -29.48 -3.19 7.72
N GLY A 417 -29.65 -3.68 8.94
CA GLY A 417 -29.13 -4.99 9.36
C GLY A 417 -29.97 -6.19 8.91
N LYS A 418 -31.24 -5.98 8.53
CA LYS A 418 -32.20 -7.03 8.12
C LYS A 418 -32.64 -6.95 6.65
N THR A 419 -32.30 -5.85 5.97
CA THR A 419 -32.85 -5.50 4.64
C THR A 419 -31.72 -5.33 3.62
N ASN A 420 -31.97 -5.66 2.35
CA ASN A 420 -31.02 -5.46 1.25
C ASN A 420 -30.59 -3.98 1.16
N SER A 421 -29.28 -3.71 1.16
CA SER A 421 -28.68 -2.36 1.06
C SER A 421 -29.23 -1.54 -0.11
N ASN A 422 -29.52 -2.19 -1.25
CA ASN A 422 -30.08 -1.49 -2.42
C ASN A 422 -31.52 -1.01 -2.19
N LYS A 423 -32.32 -1.76 -1.42
CA LYS A 423 -33.68 -1.34 -1.05
C LYS A 423 -33.65 -0.10 -0.18
N VAL A 424 -32.73 -0.04 0.78
CA VAL A 424 -32.55 1.14 1.64
C VAL A 424 -32.16 2.37 0.82
N LYS A 425 -31.20 2.23 -0.12
CA LYS A 425 -30.82 3.34 -1.02
C LYS A 425 -32.01 3.85 -1.83
N GLN A 426 -32.84 2.95 -2.37
CA GLN A 426 -34.04 3.34 -3.11
C GLN A 426 -35.05 4.08 -2.22
N GLN A 427 -35.30 3.59 -1.00
CA GLN A 427 -36.21 4.25 -0.06
C GLN A 427 -35.71 5.64 0.36
N ILE A 428 -34.40 5.83 0.54
CA ILE A 428 -33.81 7.17 0.77
C ILE A 428 -34.06 8.07 -0.43
N LYS A 429 -33.83 7.56 -1.65
CA LYS A 429 -34.04 8.31 -2.89
C LYS A 429 -35.49 8.79 -2.98
N ASP A 430 -36.45 7.92 -2.74
CA ASP A 430 -37.87 8.23 -2.83
C ASP A 430 -38.30 9.23 -1.74
N TYR A 431 -37.91 8.99 -0.48
CA TYR A 431 -38.22 9.90 0.62
C TYR A 431 -37.68 11.31 0.39
N ILE A 432 -36.39 11.43 0.03
CA ILE A 432 -35.77 12.74 -0.21
C ILE A 432 -36.38 13.41 -1.44
N ASN A 433 -36.73 12.64 -2.48
CA ASN A 433 -37.41 13.18 -3.65
C ASN A 433 -38.73 13.89 -3.26
N ASP A 434 -39.54 13.25 -2.43
CA ASP A 434 -40.85 13.76 -2.02
C ASP A 434 -40.72 15.00 -1.10
N GLU A 435 -39.78 14.97 -0.16
CA GLU A 435 -39.51 16.12 0.71
C GLU A 435 -39.00 17.33 -0.08
N VAL A 436 -38.11 17.12 -1.06
CA VAL A 436 -37.62 18.19 -1.93
C VAL A 436 -38.76 18.76 -2.78
N ASP A 437 -39.63 17.92 -3.33
CA ASP A 437 -40.80 18.36 -4.09
C ASP A 437 -41.80 19.14 -3.22
N ARG A 438 -41.88 18.83 -1.92
CA ARG A 438 -42.69 19.61 -0.97
C ARG A 438 -42.08 20.98 -0.68
N ILE A 439 -40.76 21.06 -0.47
CA ILE A 439 -40.06 22.30 -0.11
C ILE A 439 -39.92 23.24 -1.31
N LEU A 440 -39.71 22.70 -2.50
CA LEU A 440 -39.55 23.48 -3.73
C LEU A 440 -40.88 23.80 -4.43
N LYS A 441 -42.04 23.40 -3.90
CA LYS A 441 -43.34 23.92 -4.35
C LYS A 441 -43.48 25.38 -3.96
#